data_AF-A0A9D9L5W4-F1
#
_entry.id   AF-A0A9D9L5W4-F1
#
_cell.length_a   1.000
_cell.length_b   1.000
_cell.length_c   1.000
_cell.angle_alpha   90.00
_cell.angle_beta   90.00
_cell.angle_gamma   90.00
#
_symmetry.space_group_name_H-M   'P 1'
#
loop_
_entity.id
_entity.type
_entity.pdbx_description
1 polymer ?
#
loop_
_entity_poly.entity_id
_entity_poly.type
_entity_poly.pdbx_seq_one_letter_code
_entity_poly.pdbx_strand_id
1 'polypeptide(L)'
;MGINEIKAIYEDYLETAKKLEEQRKPTDGLFGMGKKPADDPCHEKFADDLEKALDEMAAEDISAQEAAQVLGYIYDMPVRNGEYQSIYWMLVAVHGLTEKLIDKLTAEDAAKLKKSYGANFKRWERLPAQQKVYAALSHKK
;
A
#
# COMPACT_ATOMS: atom_id res chain seq x y z
N MET A 1 0.75 -7.11 -17.35
CA MET A 1 -0.04 -6.33 -16.36
C MET A 1 0.60 -4.96 -16.15
N GLY A 2 -0.14 -3.91 -15.75
CA GLY A 2 0.45 -2.57 -15.60
C GLY A 2 -0.26 -1.65 -14.61
N ILE A 3 0.22 -0.41 -14.46
CA ILE A 3 -0.24 0.52 -13.40
C ILE A 3 -1.76 0.76 -13.35
N ASN A 4 -2.47 0.65 -14.47
CA ASN A 4 -3.92 0.84 -14.50
C ASN A 4 -4.66 -0.23 -13.70
N GLU A 5 -4.14 -1.45 -13.64
CA GLU A 5 -4.72 -2.54 -12.85
C GLU A 5 -4.55 -2.30 -11.36
N ILE A 6 -3.36 -1.84 -10.95
CA ILE A 6 -3.11 -1.40 -9.57
C ILE A 6 -4.07 -0.27 -9.18
N LYS A 7 -4.27 0.71 -10.05
CA LYS A 7 -5.24 1.80 -9.80
C LYS A 7 -6.66 1.27 -9.62
N ALA A 8 -7.10 0.36 -10.48
CA ALA A 8 -8.43 -0.23 -10.38
C ALA A 8 -8.64 -0.99 -9.05
N ILE A 9 -7.65 -1.76 -8.61
CA ILE A 9 -7.68 -2.45 -7.30
C ILE A 9 -7.81 -1.45 -6.15
N TYR A 10 -7.06 -0.36 -6.19
CA TYR A 10 -7.13 0.70 -5.18
C TYR A 10 -8.46 1.48 -5.22
N GLU A 11 -8.98 1.76 -6.41
CA GLU A 11 -10.27 2.46 -6.58
C GLU A 11 -11.42 1.63 -6.01
N ASP A 12 -11.51 0.33 -6.35
CA ASP A 12 -12.52 -0.60 -5.82
C ASP A 12 -12.46 -0.71 -4.29
N TYR A 13 -11.26 -0.86 -3.75
CA TYR A 13 -11.03 -0.91 -2.31
C TYR A 13 -11.43 0.40 -1.63
N LEU A 14 -10.98 1.55 -2.13
CA LEU A 14 -11.25 2.84 -1.50
C LEU A 14 -12.72 3.22 -1.54
N GLU A 15 -13.42 2.93 -2.65
CA GLU A 15 -14.87 3.16 -2.73
C GLU A 15 -15.61 2.34 -1.67
N THR A 16 -15.28 1.04 -1.59
CA THR A 16 -15.91 0.12 -0.64
C THR A 16 -15.59 0.52 0.82
N ALA A 17 -14.32 0.73 1.14
CA ALA A 17 -13.87 1.01 2.50
C ALA A 17 -14.35 2.37 3.01
N LYS A 18 -14.36 3.41 2.17
CA LYS A 18 -14.89 4.73 2.56
C LYS A 18 -16.39 4.66 2.86
N LYS A 19 -17.15 3.95 2.01
CA LYS A 19 -18.59 3.76 2.25
C LYS A 19 -18.86 3.03 3.56
N LEU A 20 -18.04 2.04 3.92
CA LEU A 20 -18.16 1.34 5.20
C LEU A 20 -17.84 2.25 6.39
N GLU A 21 -16.81 3.08 6.30
CA GLU A 21 -16.46 4.05 7.33
C GLU A 21 -17.54 5.13 7.51
N GLU A 22 -18.11 5.63 6.42
CA GLU A 22 -19.20 6.62 6.45
C GLU A 22 -20.49 6.07 7.07
N GLN A 23 -20.75 4.76 6.93
CA GLN A 23 -21.92 4.09 7.47
C GLN A 23 -21.74 3.61 8.92
N ARG A 24 -20.55 3.82 9.50
CA ARG A 24 -20.20 3.35 10.83
C ARG A 24 -21.10 3.96 11.90
N LYS A 25 -21.66 3.11 12.75
CA LYS A 25 -22.42 3.57 13.92
C LYS A 25 -21.47 3.83 15.09
N PRO A 26 -21.74 4.83 15.94
CA PRO A 26 -20.94 5.07 17.15
C PRO A 26 -20.87 3.88 18.12
N THR A 27 -21.84 2.97 18.03
CA THR A 27 -21.91 1.74 18.83
C THR A 27 -21.06 0.60 18.28
N ASP A 28 -20.58 0.69 17.04
CA ASP A 28 -19.79 -0.38 16.41
C ASP A 28 -18.42 -0.46 17.10
N GLY A 29 -18.17 -1.61 17.76
CA GLY A 29 -16.96 -1.86 18.54
C GLY A 29 -17.07 -1.46 20.03
N LEU A 30 -18.20 -0.91 20.47
CA LEU A 30 -18.46 -0.64 21.89
C LEU A 30 -18.66 -1.99 22.62
N PHE A 31 -17.95 -2.21 23.72
CA PHE A 31 -17.92 -3.48 24.48
C PHE A 31 -17.45 -4.71 23.68
N GLY A 32 -16.77 -4.53 22.55
CA GLY A 32 -16.38 -5.64 21.68
C GLY A 32 -17.55 -6.35 20.99
N MET A 33 -18.75 -5.75 21.01
CA MET A 33 -19.91 -6.23 20.26
C MET A 33 -19.98 -5.49 18.91
N GLY A 34 -20.09 -6.25 17.82
CA GLY A 34 -20.12 -5.76 16.43
C GLY A 34 -18.83 -6.01 15.66
N LYS A 35 -18.91 -6.08 14.32
CA LYS A 35 -17.73 -6.17 13.44
C LYS A 35 -16.98 -4.84 13.49
N LYS A 36 -15.66 -4.87 13.70
CA LYS A 36 -14.84 -3.67 13.47
C LYS A 36 -14.72 -3.49 11.95
N PRO A 37 -14.69 -2.25 11.44
CA PRO A 37 -14.40 -1.99 10.03
C PRO A 37 -13.10 -2.66 9.57
N ALA A 38 -12.09 -2.69 10.45
CA ALA A 38 -10.82 -3.39 10.22
C ALA A 38 -10.94 -4.92 10.03
N ASP A 39 -12.07 -5.51 10.42
CA ASP A 39 -12.37 -6.94 10.25
C ASP A 39 -13.29 -7.18 9.02
N ASP A 40 -13.55 -6.15 8.21
CA ASP A 40 -14.34 -6.30 7.00
C ASP A 40 -13.54 -7.08 5.93
N PRO A 41 -14.17 -8.05 5.23
CA PRO A 41 -13.52 -8.82 4.17
C PRO A 41 -12.92 -7.98 3.04
N CYS A 42 -13.34 -6.72 2.86
CA CYS A 42 -12.79 -5.85 1.83
C CYS A 42 -11.29 -5.58 2.01
N HIS A 43 -10.77 -5.57 3.26
CA HIS A 43 -9.35 -5.37 3.55
C HIS A 43 -8.50 -6.57 3.11
N GLU A 44 -8.96 -7.78 3.43
CA GLU A 44 -8.28 -9.03 3.04
C GLU A 44 -8.32 -9.21 1.53
N LYS A 45 -9.51 -9.03 0.91
CA LYS A 45 -9.65 -9.06 -0.56
C LYS A 45 -8.70 -8.08 -1.25
N PHE A 46 -8.60 -6.84 -0.75
CA PHE A 46 -7.69 -5.84 -1.30
C PHE A 46 -6.22 -6.29 -1.22
N ALA A 47 -5.81 -6.86 -0.09
CA ALA A 47 -4.45 -7.35 0.08
C ALA A 47 -4.15 -8.50 -0.89
N ASP A 48 -5.06 -9.47 -1.02
CA ASP A 48 -4.92 -10.63 -1.91
C ASP A 48 -4.88 -10.24 -3.39
N ASP A 49 -5.80 -9.37 -3.82
CA ASP A 49 -5.85 -8.90 -5.21
C ASP A 49 -4.59 -8.12 -5.56
N LEU A 50 -4.12 -7.28 -4.64
CA LEU A 50 -2.89 -6.51 -4.82
C LEU A 50 -1.66 -7.43 -4.82
N GLU A 51 -1.53 -8.38 -3.88
CA GLU A 51 -0.41 -9.32 -3.84
C GLU A 51 -0.32 -10.11 -5.15
N LYS A 52 -1.45 -10.65 -5.61
CA LYS A 52 -1.52 -11.38 -6.88
C LYS A 52 -1.06 -10.51 -8.05
N ALA A 53 -1.55 -9.27 -8.14
CA ALA A 53 -1.16 -8.36 -9.22
C ALA A 53 0.35 -8.03 -9.19
N LEU A 54 0.91 -7.76 -8.00
CA LEU A 54 2.33 -7.48 -7.84
C LEU A 54 3.21 -8.70 -8.16
N ASP A 55 2.74 -9.90 -7.83
CA ASP A 55 3.42 -11.16 -8.13
C ASP A 55 3.44 -11.45 -9.63
N GLU A 56 2.33 -11.25 -10.32
CA GLU A 56 2.25 -11.37 -11.78
C GLU A 56 3.17 -10.35 -12.45
N MET A 57 3.16 -9.09 -12.01
CA MET A 57 4.07 -8.05 -12.50
C MET A 57 5.55 -8.37 -12.24
N ALA A 58 5.88 -8.98 -11.09
CA ALA A 58 7.25 -9.36 -10.78
C ALA A 58 7.75 -10.55 -11.64
N ALA A 59 6.83 -11.47 -11.99
CA ALA A 59 7.09 -12.59 -12.89
C ALA A 59 7.24 -12.13 -14.36
N GLU A 60 6.58 -11.03 -14.74
CA GLU A 60 6.77 -10.38 -16.02
C GLU A 60 8.10 -9.58 -16.09
N ASP A 61 8.56 -9.30 -17.31
CA ASP A 61 9.72 -8.43 -17.57
C ASP A 61 9.29 -6.95 -17.68
N ILE A 62 8.66 -6.44 -16.61
CA ILE A 62 8.25 -5.04 -16.53
C ILE A 62 9.47 -4.10 -16.54
N SER A 63 9.30 -2.93 -17.12
CA SER A 63 10.36 -1.92 -17.13
C SER A 63 10.62 -1.34 -15.74
N ALA A 64 11.85 -0.87 -15.49
CA ALA A 64 12.17 -0.16 -14.25
C ALA A 64 11.31 1.09 -14.04
N GLN A 65 10.93 1.78 -15.12
CA GLN A 65 10.03 2.93 -15.08
C GLN A 65 8.64 2.51 -14.59
N GLU A 66 8.11 1.40 -15.07
CA GLU A 66 6.80 0.90 -14.67
C GLU A 66 6.79 0.43 -13.22
N ALA A 67 7.84 -0.28 -12.79
CA ALA A 67 8.03 -0.62 -11.37
C ALA A 67 8.06 0.65 -10.50
N ALA A 68 8.80 1.68 -10.91
CA ALA A 68 8.87 2.94 -10.18
C ALA A 68 7.51 3.65 -10.08
N GLN A 69 6.72 3.63 -11.15
CA GLN A 69 5.38 4.21 -11.17
C GLN A 69 4.42 3.47 -10.23
N VAL A 70 4.43 2.13 -10.24
CA VAL A 70 3.58 1.32 -9.35
C VAL A 70 3.94 1.52 -7.90
N LEU A 71 5.24 1.43 -7.56
CA LEU A 71 5.71 1.64 -6.19
C LEU A 71 5.42 3.06 -5.70
N GLY A 72 5.68 4.06 -6.55
CA GLY A 72 5.38 5.45 -6.24
C GLY A 72 3.90 5.68 -5.98
N TYR A 73 3.02 5.06 -6.77
CA TYR A 73 1.59 5.11 -6.56
C TYR A 73 1.22 4.50 -5.20
N ILE A 74 1.60 3.24 -4.94
CA ILE A 74 1.30 2.52 -3.69
C ILE A 74 1.73 3.33 -2.46
N TYR A 75 2.95 3.87 -2.46
CA TYR A 75 3.51 4.59 -1.31
C TYR A 75 2.88 5.96 -1.04
N ASP A 76 2.23 6.54 -2.04
CA ASP A 76 1.55 7.83 -1.92
C ASP A 76 0.10 7.68 -1.42
N MET A 77 -0.51 6.50 -1.61
CA MET A 77 -1.91 6.26 -1.27
C MET A 77 -2.27 6.44 0.20
N PRO A 78 -1.46 6.01 1.19
CA PRO A 78 -1.75 6.31 2.60
C PRO A 78 -1.75 7.81 2.91
N VAL A 79 -0.87 8.58 2.25
CA VAL A 79 -0.78 10.03 2.47
C VAL A 79 -2.02 10.73 1.91
N ARG A 80 -2.51 10.28 0.76
CA ARG A 80 -3.72 10.83 0.11
C ARG A 80 -5.03 10.43 0.78
N ASN A 81 -5.06 9.32 1.52
CA ASN A 81 -6.28 8.74 2.08
C ASN A 81 -6.19 8.56 3.60
N GLY A 82 -5.51 9.47 4.28
CA GLY A 82 -5.30 9.44 5.73
C GLY A 82 -6.49 9.88 6.60
N GLU A 83 -7.65 10.14 6.00
CA GLU A 83 -8.86 10.59 6.72
C GLU A 83 -9.40 9.51 7.67
N TYR A 84 -9.52 8.27 7.15
CA TYR A 84 -9.99 7.13 7.93
C TYR A 84 -8.81 6.27 8.37
N GLN A 85 -8.69 6.08 9.68
CA GLN A 85 -7.53 5.41 10.27
C GLN A 85 -7.42 3.93 9.87
N SER A 86 -8.55 3.22 9.73
CA SER A 86 -8.59 1.83 9.24
C SER A 86 -8.02 1.71 7.82
N ILE A 87 -8.46 2.59 6.92
CA ILE A 87 -7.97 2.67 5.54
C ILE A 87 -6.48 2.98 5.54
N TYR A 88 -6.05 4.01 6.29
CA TYR A 88 -4.63 4.37 6.39
C TYR A 88 -3.76 3.17 6.77
N TRP A 89 -4.15 2.43 7.82
CA TRP A 89 -3.37 1.29 8.30
C TRP A 89 -3.30 0.16 7.28
N MET A 90 -4.41 -0.13 6.60
CA MET A 90 -4.41 -1.14 5.54
C MET A 90 -3.49 -0.75 4.39
N LEU A 91 -3.56 0.51 3.95
CA LEU A 91 -2.69 1.03 2.87
C LEU A 91 -1.21 1.01 3.26
N VAL A 92 -0.89 1.25 4.54
CA VAL A 92 0.48 1.10 5.05
C VAL A 92 0.91 -0.37 5.11
N ALA A 93 0.01 -1.28 5.47
CA ALA A 93 0.31 -2.70 5.61
C ALA A 93 0.74 -3.33 4.27
N VAL A 94 0.04 -3.02 3.18
CA VAL A 94 0.36 -3.56 1.84
C VAL A 94 1.70 -3.09 1.28
N HIS A 95 2.36 -2.11 1.89
CA HIS A 95 3.74 -1.79 1.55
C HIS A 95 4.68 -2.99 1.70
N GLY A 96 4.36 -3.95 2.58
CA GLY A 96 5.15 -5.18 2.71
C GLY A 96 5.12 -6.08 1.47
N LEU A 97 4.13 -5.92 0.58
CA LEU A 97 3.96 -6.74 -0.62
C LEU A 97 4.86 -6.28 -1.79
N THR A 98 5.49 -5.11 -1.66
CA THR A 98 6.15 -4.46 -2.79
C THR A 98 7.61 -4.86 -3.00
N GLU A 99 8.17 -5.69 -2.13
CA GLU A 99 9.61 -6.04 -2.11
C GLU A 99 10.08 -6.58 -3.47
N LYS A 100 9.28 -7.42 -4.14
CA LYS A 100 9.62 -8.03 -5.44
C LYS A 100 9.76 -7.02 -6.57
N LEU A 101 9.01 -5.92 -6.54
CA LEU A 101 9.09 -4.85 -7.54
C LEU A 101 10.23 -3.88 -7.27
N ILE A 102 10.64 -3.72 -6.01
CA ILE A 102 11.83 -2.92 -5.68
C ILE A 102 13.03 -3.50 -6.43
N ASP A 103 13.06 -4.82 -6.66
CA ASP A 103 14.16 -5.45 -7.35
C ASP A 103 14.37 -5.04 -8.80
N LYS A 104 13.30 -4.59 -9.46
CA LYS A 104 13.28 -4.16 -10.86
C LYS A 104 13.73 -2.70 -11.04
N LEU A 105 13.91 -1.94 -9.95
CA LEU A 105 14.26 -0.52 -10.03
C LEU A 105 15.70 -0.28 -10.48
N THR A 106 15.89 0.82 -11.19
CA THR A 106 17.22 1.43 -11.31
C THR A 106 17.67 2.03 -9.97
N ALA A 107 18.98 2.24 -9.80
CA ALA A 107 19.51 2.93 -8.63
C ALA A 107 18.94 4.37 -8.50
N GLU A 108 18.74 5.05 -9.62
CA GLU A 108 18.19 6.40 -9.65
C GLU A 108 16.73 6.44 -9.16
N ASP A 109 15.90 5.53 -9.65
CA ASP A 109 14.49 5.47 -9.24
C ASP A 109 14.33 5.03 -7.80
N ALA A 110 15.15 4.06 -7.35
CA ALA A 110 15.20 3.67 -5.94
C ALA A 110 15.60 4.84 -5.03
N ALA A 111 16.57 5.66 -5.43
CA ALA A 111 16.97 6.84 -4.68
C ALA A 111 15.86 7.90 -4.61
N LYS A 112 15.14 8.14 -5.71
CA LYS A 112 13.98 9.04 -5.74
C LYS A 112 12.86 8.56 -4.81
N LEU A 113 12.49 7.28 -4.91
CA LEU A 113 11.47 6.67 -4.07
C LEU A 113 11.88 6.64 -2.60
N LYS A 114 13.15 6.34 -2.29
CA LYS A 114 13.67 6.41 -0.91
C LYS A 114 13.51 7.80 -0.32
N LYS A 115 13.81 8.84 -1.10
CA LYS A 115 13.69 10.24 -0.67
C LYS A 115 12.23 10.59 -0.35
N SER A 116 11.30 10.31 -1.25
CA SER A 116 9.87 10.59 -1.02
C SER A 116 9.31 9.75 0.13
N TYR A 117 9.60 8.45 0.16
CA TYR A 117 9.17 7.55 1.23
C TYR A 117 9.67 8.00 2.60
N GLY A 118 10.92 8.45 2.68
CA GLY A 118 11.51 8.96 3.92
C GLY A 118 10.90 10.27 4.41
N ALA A 119 10.41 11.11 3.51
CA ALA A 119 9.70 12.34 3.84
C ALA A 119 8.27 12.04 4.36
N ASN A 120 7.60 11.08 3.74
CA ASN A 120 6.24 10.68 4.10
C ASN A 120 6.19 9.83 5.38
N PHE A 121 7.22 9.02 5.63
CA PHE A 121 7.30 8.12 6.78
C PHE A 121 8.61 8.36 7.55
N LYS A 122 8.55 9.15 8.61
CA LYS A 122 9.74 9.54 9.39
C LYS A 122 10.29 8.33 10.13
N ARG A 123 11.62 8.31 10.34
CA ARG A 123 12.33 7.15 10.91
C ARG A 123 11.73 6.64 12.22
N TRP A 124 11.29 7.52 13.11
CA TRP A 124 10.72 7.16 14.43
C TRP A 124 9.24 6.75 14.38
N GLU A 125 8.57 6.94 13.25
CA GLU A 125 7.17 6.57 13.01
C GLU A 125 7.03 5.28 12.19
N ARG A 126 8.14 4.76 11.63
CA ARG A 126 8.11 3.60 10.73
C ARG A 126 7.79 2.31 11.45
N LEU A 127 6.71 1.68 10.99
CA LEU A 127 6.35 0.30 11.29
C LEU A 127 7.30 -0.70 10.60
N PRO A 128 7.31 -1.99 11.01
CA PRO A 128 8.21 -2.99 10.44
C PRO A 128 8.16 -3.10 8.91
N ALA A 129 6.96 -3.05 8.29
CA ALA A 129 6.83 -3.06 6.83
C ALA A 129 7.53 -1.85 6.17
N GLN A 130 7.37 -0.66 6.75
CA GLN A 130 7.99 0.57 6.23
C GLN A 130 9.51 0.58 6.45
N GLN A 131 10.00 -0.05 7.52
CA GLN A 131 11.43 -0.24 7.74
C GLN A 131 12.04 -1.15 6.66
N LYS A 132 11.38 -2.28 6.35
CA LYS A 132 11.82 -3.20 5.29
C LYS A 132 11.87 -2.52 3.93
N VAL A 133 10.79 -1.82 3.53
CA VAL A 133 10.75 -1.08 2.26
C VAL A 133 11.86 -0.04 2.18
N TYR A 134 12.05 0.77 3.24
CA TYR A 134 13.10 1.78 3.24
C TYR A 134 14.51 1.17 3.15
N ALA A 135 14.74 0.03 3.81
CA ALA A 135 15.99 -0.71 3.73
C ALA A 135 16.22 -1.28 2.33
N ALA A 136 15.21 -1.90 1.72
CA ALA A 136 15.28 -2.44 0.36
C ALA A 136 15.62 -1.34 -0.67
N LEU A 137 14.94 -0.19 -0.61
CA LEU A 137 15.26 0.98 -1.43
C LEU A 137 16.67 1.54 -1.18
N SER A 138 17.22 1.34 0.01
CA SER A 138 18.57 1.80 0.36
C SER A 138 19.69 0.90 -0.14
N HIS A 139 19.39 -0.37 -0.45
CA HIS A 139 20.38 -1.35 -0.89
C HIS A 139 20.56 -1.39 -2.41
N LYS A 140 19.67 -0.74 -3.18
CA LYS A 140 19.86 -0.53 -4.61
C LYS A 140 21.05 0.39 -4.86
N LYS A 141 22.02 -0.10 -5.64
CA LYS A 141 23.27 0.57 -6.00
C LYS A 141 23.34 0.75 -7.50
#